data_AF-A0A343VT44-F1
#
_entry.id   AF-A0A343VT44-F1
#
_cell.length_a   1.000
_cell.length_b   1.000
_cell.length_c   1.000
_cell.angle_alpha   90.00
_cell.angle_beta   90.00
_cell.angle_gamma   90.00
#
_symmetry.space_group_name_H-M   'P 1'
#
loop_
_entity.id
_entity.type
_entity.pdbx_description
1 polymer ?
#
loop_
_entity_poly.entity_id
_entity_poly.type
_entity_poly.pdbx_seq_one_letter_code
_entity_poly.pdbx_strand_id
1 'polypeptide(L)' 'MAHPIRKSHPALKIINNSFIDLPTPANLSSWWNFGSLLGACLVT' A
#
# COMPACT_ATOMS: atom_id res chain seq x y z
N MET A 1 -24.73 -1.71 -6.47
CA MET A 1 -23.28 -1.96 -6.26
C MET A 1 -22.64 -0.62 -5.93
N ALA A 2 -22.41 -0.31 -4.66
CA ALA A 2 -21.85 0.97 -4.27
C ALA A 2 -20.35 0.98 -4.62
N HIS A 3 -19.93 1.87 -5.52
CA HIS A 3 -18.50 2.09 -5.74
C HIS A 3 -17.92 2.67 -4.44
N PRO A 4 -16.95 1.99 -3.80
CA PRO A 4 -16.36 2.50 -2.57
C PRO A 4 -15.68 3.83 -2.86
N ILE A 5 -15.92 4.82 -2.00
CA ILE A 5 -15.38 6.19 -2.14
C ILE A 5 -13.84 6.16 -2.30
N ARG A 6 -13.17 5.17 -1.69
CA ARG A 6 -11.73 4.89 -1.84
C ARG A 6 -11.26 4.67 -3.28
N LYS A 7 -12.09 4.12 -4.16
CA LYS A 7 -11.76 3.88 -5.58
C LYS A 7 -12.23 4.99 -6.52
N SER A 8 -13.18 5.81 -6.08
CA SER A 8 -13.79 6.87 -6.90
C SER A 8 -13.09 8.22 -6.74
N HIS A 9 -12.69 8.59 -5.51
CA HIS A 9 -12.00 9.86 -5.29
C HIS A 9 -10.57 9.82 -5.85
N PRO A 10 -10.15 10.77 -6.70
CA PRO A 10 -8.87 10.70 -7.43
C PRO A 10 -7.65 10.60 -6.52
N ALA A 11 -7.61 11.35 -5.41
CA ALA A 11 -6.52 11.24 -4.44
C ALA A 11 -6.51 9.89 -3.70
N LEU A 12 -7.68 9.36 -3.34
CA LEU A 12 -7.79 8.10 -2.62
C LEU A 12 -7.52 6.91 -3.54
N LYS A 13 -7.81 7.04 -4.85
CA LYS A 13 -7.52 6.02 -5.86
C LYS A 13 -6.01 5.75 -5.98
N ILE A 14 -5.17 6.78 -5.89
CA ILE A 14 -3.71 6.61 -5.95
C ILE A 14 -3.24 5.82 -4.73
N ILE A 15 -3.60 6.26 -3.52
CA ILE A 15 -3.27 5.57 -2.27
C ILE A 15 -3.78 4.13 -2.28
N ASN A 16 -5.01 3.93 -2.77
CA ASN A 16 -5.63 2.61 -2.79
C ASN A 16 -4.91 1.65 -3.74
N ASN A 17 -4.44 2.07 -4.92
CA ASN A 17 -3.70 1.18 -5.82
C ASN A 17 -2.24 0.95 -5.38
N SER A 18 -1.63 1.90 -4.66
CA SER A 18 -0.22 1.81 -4.27
C SER A 18 0.01 1.16 -2.89
N PHE A 19 -0.97 1.20 -1.99
CA PHE A 19 -0.78 0.77 -0.59
C PHE A 19 -1.80 -0.27 -0.10
N ILE A 20 -3.02 -0.29 -0.65
CA ILE A 20 -4.13 -1.10 -0.12
C ILE A 20 -4.43 -2.30 -1.02
N ASP A 21 -4.69 -2.04 -2.30
CA ASP A 21 -5.00 -3.02 -3.34
C ASP A 21 -3.77 -3.26 -4.24
N LEU A 22 -2.57 -3.29 -3.65
CA LEU A 22 -1.34 -3.62 -4.38
C LEU A 22 -1.24 -5.16 -4.52
N PRO A 23 -1.15 -5.71 -5.74
CA PRO A 23 -0.95 -7.14 -5.92
C PRO A 23 0.48 -7.52 -5.54
N THR A 24 0.65 -8.07 -4.34
CA THR A 24 1.93 -8.62 -3.85
C THR A 24 1.93 -10.14 -3.86
N PRO A 25 3.04 -10.78 -4.26
CA PRO A 25 3.14 -12.23 -4.26
C PRO A 25 3.02 -12.78 -2.84
N ALA A 26 2.32 -13.90 -2.66
CA ALA A 26 2.11 -14.50 -1.34
C ALA A 26 3.40 -15.04 -0.69
N ASN A 27 4.43 -15.36 -1.49
CA ASN A 27 5.73 -15.88 -1.03
C ASN A 27 6.80 -14.78 -0.90
N LEU A 28 6.45 -13.67 -0.23
CA LEU A 28 7.42 -12.61 0.08
C LEU A 28 8.40 -13.07 1.16
N SER A 29 9.70 -12.95 0.88
CA SER A 29 10.75 -13.16 1.87
C SER A 29 10.72 -12.08 2.96
N SER A 30 11.23 -12.40 4.15
CA SER A 30 11.39 -11.43 5.25
C SER A 30 12.20 -10.19 4.85
N TRP A 31 13.08 -10.30 3.84
CA TRP A 31 13.88 -9.20 3.33
C TRP A 31 13.06 -8.01 2.81
N TRP A 32 11.82 -8.25 2.35
CA TRP A 32 10.95 -7.15 1.93
C TRP A 32 10.43 -6.30 3.09
N ASN A 33 10.55 -6.75 4.35
CA ASN A 33 10.15 -5.92 5.49
C ASN A 33 11.13 -4.78 5.79
N PHE A 34 12.37 -4.84 5.28
CA PHE A 34 13.38 -3.80 5.50
C PHE A 34 13.00 -2.46 4.86
N GLY A 35 12.25 -2.46 3.76
CA GLY A 35 11.77 -1.22 3.14
C GLY A 35 10.87 -0.41 4.08
N SER A 36 9.89 -1.07 4.70
CA SER A 36 9.01 -0.43 5.69
C SER A 36 9.76 0.01 6.94
N LEU A 37 10.75 -0.76 7.38
CA LEU A 37 11.58 -0.43 8.55
C LEU A 37 12.43 0.83 8.33
N LEU A 38 13.01 0.99 7.14
CA LEU A 38 13.75 2.20 6.76
C LEU A 38 12.82 3.42 6.68
N GLY A 39 11.62 3.25 6.12
CA GLY A 39 10.61 4.31 6.10
C GLY A 39 10.21 4.75 7.50
N ALA A 40 9.98 3.79 8.41
CA ALA A 40 9.69 4.10 9.81
C ALA A 40 10.88 4.83 10.49
N CYS A 41 12.12 4.36 10.29
CA CYS A 41 13.34 4.97 10.83
C CYS A 41 13.55 6.43 10.41
N LEU A 42 13.10 6.80 9.21
CA LEU A 42 13.20 8.18 8.73
C LEU A 42 12.07 9.08 9.25
N VAL A 43 10.90 8.51 9.56
CA VAL A 43 9.72 9.24 10.05
C VAL A 43 9.76 9.41 11.57
N THR A 44 10.33 8.47 12.30
CA THR A 44 10.60 8.57 13.75
C THR A 44 11.76 9.51 14.04
#